data_AF-A0A5B0B0X5-F1
#
_entry.id   AF-A0A5B0B0X5-F1
#
_cell.length_a   1.000
_cell.length_b   1.000
_cell.length_c   1.000
_cell.angle_alpha   90.00
_cell.angle_beta   90.00
_cell.angle_gamma   90.00
#
_symmetry.space_group_name_H-M   'P 1'
#
loop_
_entity.id
_entity.type
_entity.pdbx_description
1 polymer ?
#
loop_
_entity_poly.entity_id
_entity_poly.type
_entity_poly.pdbx_seq_one_letter_code
_entity_poly.pdbx_strand_id
1 'polypeptide(L)'
;MQEPDAAKDVAASGAAAGAPVLRERRLHPVTPLRRAWAPVAVIAGWAVHDPDQAQRQLTRLTTTTLLAVLAAAVLGAALYGFLSWWFTHFAVTDTELRIRTGLVFRRTAHIRLERLQAVDVTQPLLARVAGVAKLKLDVVGADKKDELAYLGQEEARSLRAELLARAAGFAPETAHEVGEAPARRLLHVPAGVLAVSLLLTGATWATLAAALVVPPLLWFATHSVWTVLATALPLLGAAGASSVGRFVGEYDWTVGESPDGLRIDHGLLDRAHETVPPGRVQTVRVVEPLLWRRRGWVRVELDVAGSANSVLVPVAPREVAESVIARVLPGVAVPAALARPPRRAGRCVPFWWRGYGLAVTDTVFVARHGLLRRRTALVPHAKVQSVRLEQGPWQRHQGLADVRVDTGANKTVTARLRDASEAAELLYAQADRSLTGRQEALPDRWMA
;
A
#
# COMPACT_ATOMS: atom_id res chain seq x y z
N MET A 1 -29.40 -9.83 73.48
CA MET A 1 -28.07 -9.22 73.71
C MET A 1 -27.13 -9.99 72.80
N GLN A 2 -26.93 -9.45 71.60
CA GLN A 2 -26.45 -10.15 70.41
C GLN A 2 -25.29 -9.32 69.86
N GLU A 3 -24.11 -9.93 69.72
CA GLU A 3 -22.87 -9.35 69.19
C GLU A 3 -23.08 -8.72 67.81
N PRO A 4 -22.54 -7.50 67.54
CA PRO A 4 -22.49 -6.96 66.21
C PRO A 4 -21.15 -7.29 65.51
N ASP A 5 -21.26 -8.21 64.55
CA ASP A 5 -20.64 -8.26 63.22
C ASP A 5 -19.42 -7.32 62.94
N ALA A 6 -18.22 -7.76 63.34
CA ALA A 6 -16.94 -7.13 63.00
C ALA A 6 -16.39 -7.54 61.61
N ALA A 7 -17.23 -8.02 60.69
CA ALA A 7 -16.79 -8.53 59.38
C ALA A 7 -17.07 -7.57 58.20
N LYS A 8 -17.59 -6.36 58.42
CA LYS A 8 -18.00 -5.43 57.35
C LYS A 8 -17.03 -4.29 57.01
N ASP A 9 -16.03 -4.03 57.85
CA ASP A 9 -15.17 -2.83 57.69
C ASP A 9 -13.85 -3.07 56.94
N VAL A 10 -13.54 -4.30 56.51
CA VAL A 10 -12.35 -4.58 55.67
C VAL A 10 -12.69 -4.54 54.16
N ALA A 11 -13.98 -4.50 53.79
CA ALA A 11 -14.41 -4.49 52.38
C ALA A 11 -14.55 -3.08 51.77
N ALA A 12 -14.37 -2.01 52.54
CA ALA A 12 -14.58 -0.63 52.09
C ALA A 12 -13.29 0.18 51.83
N SER A 13 -12.10 -0.43 51.88
CA SER A 13 -10.81 0.24 51.63
C SER A 13 -10.17 -0.09 50.27
N GLY A 14 -10.86 -0.83 49.38
CA GLY A 14 -10.29 -1.33 48.12
C GLY A 14 -10.74 -0.62 46.83
N ALA A 15 -11.67 0.34 46.89
CA ALA A 15 -12.33 0.90 45.70
C ALA A 15 -11.96 2.36 45.39
N ALA A 16 -10.69 2.73 45.62
CA ALA A 16 -10.11 3.97 45.12
C ALA A 16 -8.76 3.71 44.43
N ALA A 17 -8.67 2.62 43.65
CA ALA A 17 -7.62 2.49 42.64
C ALA A 17 -7.97 3.46 41.51
N GLY A 18 -7.22 4.57 41.45
CA GLY A 18 -7.47 5.67 40.53
C GLY A 18 -7.69 5.19 39.10
N ALA A 19 -8.78 5.66 38.48
CA ALA A 19 -8.90 5.61 37.04
C ALA A 19 -7.59 6.16 36.44
N PRO A 20 -6.89 5.43 35.55
CA PRO A 20 -5.63 5.91 34.99
C PRO A 20 -5.90 7.28 34.39
N VAL A 21 -5.16 8.27 34.90
CA VAL A 21 -5.33 9.67 34.54
C VAL A 21 -5.27 9.78 33.02
N LEU A 22 -6.40 10.04 32.39
CA LEU A 22 -6.53 10.28 30.95
C LEU A 22 -5.65 11.49 30.60
N ARG A 23 -4.38 11.25 30.26
CA ARG A 23 -3.53 12.29 29.69
C ARG A 23 -3.97 12.51 28.25
N GLU A 24 -5.02 13.31 28.08
CA GLU A 24 -5.40 13.86 26.78
C GLU A 24 -4.22 14.68 26.25
N ARG A 25 -3.57 14.18 25.20
CA ARG A 25 -2.46 14.87 24.54
C ARG A 25 -2.99 15.61 23.32
N ARG A 26 -2.46 16.81 23.11
CA ARG A 26 -2.78 17.64 21.93
C ARG A 26 -1.80 17.33 20.81
N LEU A 27 -2.25 17.53 19.57
CA LEU A 27 -1.38 17.43 18.40
C LEU A 27 -0.36 18.57 18.37
N HIS A 28 0.74 18.37 17.64
CA HIS A 28 1.80 19.37 17.49
C HIS A 28 1.26 20.68 16.87
N PRO A 29 1.72 21.86 17.32
CA PRO A 29 1.23 23.18 16.89
C PRO A 29 1.40 23.50 15.39
N VAL A 30 2.08 22.66 14.61
CA VAL A 30 2.28 22.87 13.15
C VAL A 30 1.15 22.26 12.29
N THR A 31 0.24 21.51 12.90
CA THR A 31 -0.97 20.95 12.26
C THR A 31 -1.83 21.98 11.47
N PRO A 32 -2.03 23.23 11.95
CA PRO A 32 -2.85 24.23 11.26
C PRO A 32 -2.41 24.52 9.83
N LEU A 33 -1.09 24.66 9.61
CA LEU A 33 -0.52 25.14 8.36
C LEU A 33 -0.77 24.16 7.20
N ARG A 34 -0.87 22.86 7.49
CA ARG A 34 -1.18 21.85 6.47
C ARG A 34 -2.68 21.62 6.29
N ARG A 35 -3.57 21.93 7.23
CA ARG A 35 -5.02 21.87 6.93
C ARG A 35 -5.53 23.10 6.19
N ALA A 36 -4.72 24.17 6.18
CA ALA A 36 -5.02 25.43 5.49
C ALA A 36 -5.11 25.31 3.96
N TRP A 37 -4.50 24.30 3.31
CA TRP A 37 -4.62 24.17 1.84
C TRP A 37 -5.95 23.56 1.39
N ALA A 38 -6.73 22.91 2.26
CA ALA A 38 -7.97 22.24 1.86
C ALA A 38 -9.02 23.21 1.27
N PRO A 39 -9.27 24.40 1.85
CA PRO A 39 -10.10 25.43 1.22
C PRO A 39 -9.55 25.92 -0.12
N VAL A 40 -8.23 26.04 -0.25
CA VAL A 40 -7.56 26.44 -1.51
C VAL A 40 -7.78 25.38 -2.61
N ALA A 41 -7.74 24.10 -2.27
CA ALA A 41 -8.03 23.02 -3.22
C ALA A 41 -9.51 22.98 -3.65
N VAL A 42 -10.44 23.35 -2.77
CA VAL A 42 -11.87 23.50 -3.13
C VAL A 42 -12.06 24.65 -4.12
N ILE A 43 -11.41 25.80 -3.87
CA ILE A 43 -11.44 26.96 -4.78
C ILE A 43 -10.80 26.61 -6.13
N ALA A 44 -9.66 25.92 -6.14
CA ALA A 44 -9.01 25.46 -7.36
C ALA A 44 -9.84 24.42 -8.12
N GLY A 45 -10.44 23.47 -7.41
CA GLY A 45 -11.35 22.48 -8.00
C GLY A 45 -12.59 23.12 -8.63
N TRP A 46 -13.17 24.13 -7.97
CA TRP A 46 -14.27 24.92 -8.52
C TRP A 46 -13.84 25.68 -9.80
N ALA A 47 -12.66 26.29 -9.79
CA ALA A 47 -12.12 26.99 -10.97
C ALA A 47 -11.83 26.06 -12.16
N VAL A 48 -11.47 24.80 -11.91
CA VAL A 48 -11.24 23.78 -12.95
C VAL A 48 -12.56 23.20 -13.47
N HIS A 49 -13.61 23.15 -12.65
CA HIS A 49 -14.90 22.61 -13.05
C HIS A 49 -15.64 23.53 -14.03
N ASP A 50 -15.51 24.86 -13.87
CA ASP A 50 -16.16 25.87 -14.73
C ASP A 50 -15.17 26.95 -15.23
N PRO A 51 -14.28 26.61 -16.18
CA PRO A 51 -13.22 27.51 -16.64
C PRO A 51 -13.76 28.78 -17.30
N ASP A 52 -14.87 28.70 -18.03
CA ASP A 52 -15.49 29.85 -18.72
C ASP A 52 -16.16 30.84 -17.75
N GLN A 53 -16.65 30.39 -16.58
CA GLN A 53 -17.20 31.30 -15.57
C GLN A 53 -16.06 31.92 -14.75
N ALA A 54 -15.07 31.12 -14.36
CA ALA A 54 -13.90 31.60 -13.64
C ALA A 54 -13.17 32.70 -14.42
N GLN A 55 -12.92 32.48 -15.72
CA GLN A 55 -12.25 33.47 -16.58
C GLN A 55 -13.06 34.77 -16.71
N ARG A 56 -14.39 34.68 -16.88
CA ARG A 56 -15.27 35.86 -16.96
C ARG A 56 -15.31 36.67 -15.66
N GLN A 57 -15.31 36.00 -14.51
CA GLN A 57 -15.21 36.67 -13.20
C GLN A 57 -13.83 37.30 -12.99
N LEU A 58 -12.75 36.59 -13.30
CA LEU A 58 -11.37 37.08 -13.22
C LEU A 58 -11.16 38.36 -14.04
N THR A 59 -11.72 38.43 -15.25
CA THR A 59 -11.60 39.62 -16.12
C THR A 59 -12.43 40.82 -15.68
N ARG A 60 -13.44 40.63 -14.80
CA ARG A 60 -14.28 41.72 -14.25
C ARG A 60 -13.75 42.31 -12.94
N LEU A 61 -12.75 41.68 -12.34
CA LEU A 61 -12.22 42.03 -11.02
C LEU A 61 -11.01 42.96 -11.17
N THR A 62 -11.06 44.13 -10.52
CA THR A 62 -9.91 45.03 -10.36
C THR A 62 -8.78 44.33 -9.60
N THR A 63 -7.50 44.64 -9.86
CA THR A 63 -6.35 44.00 -9.17
C THR A 63 -6.48 44.01 -7.64
N THR A 64 -7.12 45.03 -7.09
CA THR A 64 -7.41 45.17 -5.65
C THR A 64 -8.42 44.15 -5.12
N THR A 65 -9.48 43.83 -5.88
CA THR A 65 -10.46 42.82 -5.45
C THR A 65 -9.89 41.41 -5.56
N LEU A 66 -9.04 41.15 -6.54
CA LEU A 66 -8.30 39.88 -6.64
C LEU A 66 -7.39 39.66 -5.43
N LEU A 67 -6.63 40.69 -5.04
CA LEU A 67 -5.78 40.65 -3.84
C LEU A 67 -6.60 40.50 -2.55
N ALA A 68 -7.75 41.17 -2.45
CA ALA A 68 -8.64 41.05 -1.30
C ALA A 68 -9.25 39.64 -1.17
N VAL A 69 -9.68 39.03 -2.29
CA VAL A 69 -10.18 37.65 -2.31
C VAL A 69 -9.07 36.67 -1.96
N LEU A 70 -7.86 36.86 -2.49
CA LEU A 70 -6.71 36.03 -2.13
C LEU A 70 -6.37 36.14 -0.65
N ALA A 71 -6.33 37.36 -0.10
CA ALA A 71 -6.08 37.60 1.31
C ALA A 71 -7.18 36.98 2.20
N ALA A 72 -8.45 37.14 1.84
CA ALA A 72 -9.57 36.51 2.54
C ALA A 72 -9.50 34.98 2.48
N ALA A 73 -9.12 34.40 1.33
CA ALA A 73 -8.92 32.96 1.18
C ALA A 73 -7.77 32.45 2.06
N VAL A 74 -6.65 33.17 2.10
CA VAL A 74 -5.49 32.83 2.96
C VAL A 74 -5.84 32.95 4.44
N LEU A 75 -6.54 34.00 4.85
CA LEU A 75 -6.99 34.19 6.24
C LEU A 75 -8.02 33.13 6.65
N GLY A 76 -9.00 32.83 5.79
CA GLY A 76 -9.99 31.77 6.02
C GLY A 76 -9.34 30.38 6.11
N ALA A 77 -8.37 30.11 5.25
CA ALA A 77 -7.53 28.92 5.29
C ALA A 77 -6.74 28.79 6.60
N ALA A 78 -6.09 29.86 7.05
CA ALA A 78 -5.35 29.90 8.31
C ALA A 78 -6.26 29.69 9.52
N LEU A 79 -7.41 30.37 9.55
CA LEU A 79 -8.41 30.24 10.62
C LEU A 79 -8.99 28.82 10.67
N TYR A 80 -9.34 28.24 9.51
CA TYR A 80 -9.80 26.85 9.42
C TYR A 80 -8.73 25.87 9.91
N GLY A 81 -7.48 26.05 9.49
CA GLY A 81 -6.35 25.24 9.96
C GLY A 81 -6.20 25.31 11.48
N PHE A 82 -6.24 26.53 12.05
CA PHE A 82 -6.08 26.76 13.48
C PHE A 82 -7.22 26.14 14.30
N LEU A 83 -8.47 26.40 13.91
CA LEU A 83 -9.64 25.81 14.55
C LEU A 83 -9.61 24.28 14.44
N SER A 84 -9.27 23.74 13.27
CA SER A 84 -9.18 22.28 13.09
C SER A 84 -8.13 21.63 14.01
N TRP A 85 -6.98 22.27 14.23
CA TRP A 85 -5.99 21.81 15.20
C TRP A 85 -6.50 21.91 16.64
N TRP A 86 -7.08 23.06 17.02
CA TRP A 86 -7.57 23.32 18.38
C TRP A 86 -8.58 22.27 18.86
N PHE A 87 -9.41 21.75 17.95
CA PHE A 87 -10.45 20.77 18.27
C PHE A 87 -10.01 19.30 18.10
N THR A 88 -8.77 19.01 17.71
CA THR A 88 -8.28 17.62 17.55
C THR A 88 -7.53 17.14 18.80
N HIS A 89 -8.06 16.12 19.48
CA HIS A 89 -7.49 15.56 20.71
C HIS A 89 -7.31 14.05 20.57
N PHE A 90 -6.24 13.50 21.15
CA PHE A 90 -6.06 12.06 21.25
C PHE A 90 -5.75 11.65 22.69
N ALA A 91 -6.25 10.47 23.08
CA ALA A 91 -5.96 9.86 24.36
C ALA A 91 -5.57 8.40 24.12
N VAL A 92 -4.43 7.98 24.67
CA VAL A 92 -4.00 6.59 24.68
C VAL A 92 -4.26 6.03 26.06
N THR A 93 -5.05 4.97 26.14
CA THR A 93 -5.35 4.22 27.36
C THR A 93 -4.63 2.87 27.30
N ASP A 94 -4.65 2.09 28.38
CA ASP A 94 -3.99 0.78 28.43
C ASP A 94 -4.60 -0.24 27.44
N THR A 95 -5.88 -0.07 27.08
CA THR A 95 -6.64 -1.00 26.23
C THR A 95 -7.19 -0.38 24.94
N GLU A 96 -7.27 0.95 24.88
CA GLU A 96 -7.93 1.69 23.80
C GLU A 96 -7.16 2.95 23.41
N LEU A 97 -6.99 3.18 22.12
CA LEU A 97 -6.64 4.46 21.54
C LEU A 97 -7.92 5.19 21.12
N ARG A 98 -8.14 6.38 21.67
CA ARG A 98 -9.29 7.24 21.36
C ARG A 98 -8.84 8.47 20.59
N ILE A 99 -9.36 8.63 19.38
CA ILE A 99 -9.06 9.78 18.52
C ILE A 99 -10.34 10.60 18.36
N ARG A 100 -10.35 11.84 18.85
CA ARG A 100 -11.45 12.79 18.68
C ARG A 100 -11.05 13.86 17.67
N THR A 101 -11.72 13.88 16.52
CA THR A 101 -11.46 14.84 15.45
C THR A 101 -12.75 15.50 14.99
N GLY A 102 -12.71 16.80 14.69
CA GLY A 102 -13.81 17.49 14.01
C GLY A 102 -14.13 18.86 14.58
N LEU A 103 -14.29 19.86 13.70
CA LEU A 103 -14.71 21.21 14.05
C LEU A 103 -16.24 21.34 14.11
N VAL A 104 -16.92 20.83 13.08
CA VAL A 104 -18.38 20.87 12.93
C VAL A 104 -18.98 19.46 13.08
N PHE A 105 -18.41 18.49 12.37
CA PHE A 105 -18.79 17.07 12.48
C PHE A 105 -17.81 16.34 13.40
N ARG A 106 -18.25 16.07 14.63
CA ARG A 106 -17.43 15.36 15.63
C ARG A 106 -17.37 13.87 15.29
N ARG A 107 -16.17 13.34 15.10
CA ARG A 107 -15.91 11.92 14.91
C ARG A 107 -15.00 11.43 16.03
N THR A 108 -15.46 10.41 16.74
CA THR A 108 -14.65 9.68 17.73
C THR A 108 -14.34 8.31 17.18
N ALA A 109 -13.06 7.99 16.99
CA ALA A 109 -12.60 6.65 16.68
C ALA A 109 -12.12 5.98 17.96
N HIS A 110 -12.73 4.84 18.30
CA HIS A 110 -12.30 3.97 19.40
C HIS A 110 -11.58 2.77 18.80
N ILE A 111 -10.27 2.70 19.00
CA ILE A 111 -9.41 1.65 18.47
C ILE A 111 -8.92 0.81 19.64
N ARG A 112 -9.37 -0.44 19.75
CA ARG A 112 -8.85 -1.38 20.76
C ARG A 112 -7.43 -1.77 20.40
N LEU A 113 -6.48 -1.65 21.34
CA LEU A 113 -5.05 -1.90 21.08
C LEU A 113 -4.77 -3.35 20.68
N GLU A 114 -5.55 -4.31 21.20
CA GLU A 114 -5.50 -5.71 20.78
C GLU A 114 -5.83 -5.94 19.28
N ARG A 115 -6.52 -4.99 18.63
CA ARG A 115 -6.84 -5.04 17.20
C ARG A 115 -5.86 -4.23 16.36
N LEU A 116 -4.91 -3.54 16.99
CA LEU A 116 -3.89 -2.77 16.31
C LEU A 116 -2.83 -3.73 15.75
N GLN A 117 -2.68 -3.70 14.44
CA GLN A 117 -1.92 -4.71 13.71
C GLN A 117 -0.59 -4.22 13.17
N ALA A 118 -0.53 -2.95 12.78
CA ALA A 118 0.65 -2.29 12.26
C ALA A 118 0.52 -0.77 12.45
N VAL A 119 1.66 -0.11 12.57
CA VAL A 119 1.76 1.34 12.78
C VAL A 119 2.81 1.90 11.83
N ASP A 120 2.37 2.57 10.77
CA ASP A 120 3.26 3.14 9.76
C ASP A 120 3.52 4.62 10.05
N VAL A 121 4.75 5.08 9.81
CA VAL A 121 5.12 6.48 9.98
C VAL A 121 5.39 7.10 8.62
N THR A 122 4.70 8.19 8.32
CA THR A 122 4.84 8.95 7.06
C THR A 122 5.26 10.38 7.37
N GLN A 123 6.30 10.83 6.68
CA GLN A 123 6.88 12.16 6.83
C GLN A 123 6.86 12.88 5.48
N PRO A 124 5.75 13.56 5.16
CA PRO A 124 5.66 14.38 3.96
C PRO A 124 6.65 15.56 4.01
N LEU A 125 7.07 16.11 2.86
CA LEU A 125 8.10 17.15 2.81
C LEU A 125 7.84 18.31 3.77
N LEU A 126 6.62 18.84 3.75
CA LEU A 126 6.21 19.95 4.60
C LEU A 126 6.28 19.57 6.08
N ALA A 127 5.98 18.31 6.40
CA ALA A 127 6.09 17.77 7.75
C ALA A 127 7.56 17.57 8.16
N ARG A 128 8.43 17.17 7.23
CA ARG A 128 9.88 17.05 7.45
C ARG A 128 10.53 18.40 7.76
N VAL A 129 10.21 19.44 6.99
CA VAL A 129 10.69 20.81 7.26
C VAL A 129 10.18 21.32 8.61
N ALA A 130 8.97 20.91 9.00
CA ALA A 130 8.36 21.26 10.27
C ALA A 130 8.70 20.32 11.44
N GLY A 131 9.49 19.27 11.25
CA GLY A 131 9.83 18.28 12.29
C GLY A 131 8.67 17.42 12.80
N VAL A 132 7.58 17.27 12.04
CA VAL A 132 6.40 16.47 12.40
C VAL A 132 6.22 15.23 11.52
N ALA A 133 5.52 14.23 12.04
CA ALA A 133 5.22 12.98 11.36
C ALA A 133 3.74 12.61 11.49
N LYS A 134 3.26 11.78 10.57
CA LYS A 134 1.90 11.22 10.55
C LYS A 134 1.97 9.72 10.76
N LEU A 135 1.24 9.23 11.76
CA LEU A 135 1.07 7.82 12.05
C LEU A 135 -0.20 7.29 11.38
N LYS A 136 -0.07 6.15 10.71
CA LYS A 136 -1.17 5.41 10.09
C LYS A 136 -1.36 4.11 10.84
N LEU A 137 -2.57 3.88 11.33
CA LEU A 137 -2.88 2.77 12.20
C LEU A 137 -3.70 1.76 11.40
N ASP A 138 -3.22 0.52 11.35
CA ASP A 138 -3.92 -0.59 10.72
C ASP A 138 -4.66 -1.41 11.77
N VAL A 139 -5.97 -1.55 11.60
CA VAL A 139 -6.86 -2.15 12.61
C VAL A 139 -7.67 -3.27 11.98
N VAL A 140 -7.76 -4.41 12.67
CA VAL A 140 -8.55 -5.57 12.19
C VAL A 140 -10.03 -5.21 12.02
N GLY A 141 -10.57 -5.45 10.83
CA GLY A 141 -12.00 -5.31 10.53
C GLY A 141 -12.46 -3.87 10.31
N ALA A 142 -11.55 -2.91 10.19
CA ALA A 142 -11.87 -1.55 9.80
C ALA A 142 -11.66 -1.36 8.29
N ASP A 143 -12.70 -0.93 7.56
CA ASP A 143 -12.60 -0.64 6.12
C ASP A 143 -11.75 0.60 5.81
N LYS A 144 -11.53 1.47 6.81
CA LYS A 144 -10.70 2.67 6.67
C LYS A 144 -9.58 2.66 7.70
N LYS A 145 -8.35 2.88 7.21
CA LYS A 145 -7.18 3.11 8.07
C LYS A 145 -7.37 4.43 8.82
N ASP A 146 -7.35 4.36 10.15
CA ASP A 146 -7.41 5.55 10.98
C ASP A 146 -6.00 6.17 11.05
N GLU A 147 -5.95 7.50 10.98
CA GLU A 147 -4.71 8.25 10.83
C GLU A 147 -4.55 9.21 12.00
N LEU A 148 -3.44 9.09 12.72
CA LEU A 148 -3.04 10.02 13.76
C LEU A 148 -1.97 10.95 13.16
N ALA A 149 -2.40 12.11 12.69
CA ALA A 149 -1.48 13.04 12.03
C ALA A 149 -0.86 14.02 13.03
N TYR A 150 0.41 14.39 12.80
CA TYR A 150 1.09 15.56 13.38
C TYR A 150 1.58 15.41 14.82
N LEU A 151 2.40 14.39 15.04
CA LEU A 151 3.23 14.26 16.23
C LEU A 151 4.65 14.74 15.91
N GLY A 152 5.40 15.25 16.91
CA GLY A 152 6.83 15.53 16.71
C GLY A 152 7.55 14.25 16.28
N GLN A 153 8.62 14.34 15.49
CA GLN A 153 9.28 13.15 14.94
C GLN A 153 9.69 12.12 16.01
N GLU A 154 10.30 12.57 17.10
CA GLU A 154 10.69 11.67 18.20
C GLU A 154 9.47 11.15 18.96
N GLU A 155 8.45 11.99 19.17
CA GLU A 155 7.19 11.56 19.80
C GLU A 155 6.43 10.53 18.95
N ALA A 156 6.49 10.64 17.62
CA ALA A 156 5.86 9.68 16.71
C ALA A 156 6.58 8.32 16.75
N ARG A 157 7.91 8.32 16.87
CA ARG A 157 8.69 7.09 17.04
C ARG A 157 8.44 6.45 18.40
N SER A 158 8.46 7.23 19.48
CA SER A 158 8.19 6.73 20.83
C SER A 158 6.75 6.21 20.94
N LEU A 159 5.78 6.91 20.37
CA LEU A 159 4.38 6.49 20.37
C LEU A 159 4.17 5.23 19.53
N ARG A 160 4.86 5.08 18.40
CA ARG A 160 4.84 3.83 17.63
C ARG A 160 5.33 2.66 18.48
N ALA A 161 6.47 2.81 19.15
CA ALA A 161 7.02 1.76 20.02
C ALA A 161 6.05 1.43 21.16
N GLU A 162 5.48 2.46 21.82
CA GLU A 162 4.48 2.31 22.89
C GLU A 162 3.22 1.57 22.41
N LEU A 163 2.68 1.95 21.24
CA LEU A 163 1.48 1.33 20.67
C LEU A 163 1.72 -0.14 20.27
N LEU A 164 2.87 -0.44 19.67
CA LEU A 164 3.23 -1.82 19.29
C LEU A 164 3.49 -2.69 20.52
N ALA A 165 4.21 -2.17 21.52
CA ALA A 165 4.46 -2.87 22.77
C ALA A 165 3.16 -3.21 23.51
N ARG A 166 2.23 -2.24 23.62
CA ARG A 166 0.91 -2.48 24.23
C ARG A 166 0.06 -3.45 23.40
N ALA A 167 0.09 -3.36 22.06
CA ALA A 167 -0.61 -4.31 21.21
C ALA A 167 -0.08 -5.75 21.36
N ALA A 168 1.23 -5.89 21.63
CA ALA A 168 1.87 -7.16 21.93
C ALA A 168 1.75 -7.61 23.40
N GLY A 169 1.13 -6.80 24.28
CA GLY A 169 0.91 -7.12 25.70
C GLY A 169 2.12 -6.86 26.61
N PHE A 170 3.14 -6.14 26.14
CA PHE A 170 4.32 -5.77 26.94
C PHE A 170 4.11 -4.43 27.68
N ALA A 171 4.73 -4.29 28.86
CA ALA A 171 4.73 -3.04 29.61
C ALA A 171 5.59 -1.97 28.90
N PRO A 172 5.14 -0.70 28.83
CA PRO A 172 5.73 0.34 27.99
C PRO A 172 7.19 0.68 28.33
N GLU A 173 7.62 0.44 29.58
CA GLU A 173 8.99 0.70 30.06
C GLU A 173 10.02 -0.19 29.35
N THR A 174 9.67 -1.44 29.03
CA THR A 174 10.56 -2.37 28.29
C THR A 174 10.78 -1.98 26.84
N ALA A 175 9.86 -1.21 26.24
CA ALA A 175 9.93 -0.80 24.84
C ALA A 175 10.85 0.40 24.59
N HIS A 176 11.11 1.23 25.61
CA HIS A 176 12.08 2.33 25.52
C HIS A 176 13.53 1.84 25.73
N GLU A 177 13.73 0.78 26.52
CA GLU A 177 15.06 0.19 26.76
C GLU A 177 15.53 -0.70 25.61
N VAL A 178 14.60 -1.38 24.91
CA VAL A 178 14.89 -2.08 23.67
C VAL A 178 14.93 -1.05 22.54
N GLY A 179 16.04 -0.32 22.42
CA GLY A 179 16.29 0.57 21.29
C GLY A 179 15.99 -0.11 19.94
N GLU A 180 15.56 0.67 18.95
CA GLU A 180 15.19 0.20 17.61
C GLU A 180 16.31 -0.70 17.04
N ALA A 181 16.11 -2.03 17.08
CA ALA A 181 17.15 -2.99 16.73
C ALA A 181 17.69 -2.66 15.33
N PRO A 182 19.02 -2.61 15.12
CA PRO A 182 19.60 -2.14 13.87
C PRO A 182 19.12 -3.03 12.73
N ALA A 183 18.25 -2.47 11.89
CA ALA A 183 17.68 -3.20 10.76
C ALA A 183 18.82 -3.61 9.83
N ARG A 184 19.06 -4.92 9.69
CA ARG A 184 20.07 -5.41 8.76
C ARG A 184 19.56 -5.13 7.35
N ARG A 185 20.17 -4.14 6.68
CA ARG A 185 19.79 -3.75 5.31
C ARG A 185 20.02 -4.93 4.37
N LEU A 186 18.94 -5.44 3.78
CA LEU A 186 18.95 -6.54 2.81
C LEU A 186 19.15 -6.01 1.39
N LEU A 187 18.48 -4.91 1.07
CA LEU A 187 18.51 -4.31 -0.26
C LEU A 187 18.41 -2.79 -0.16
N HIS A 188 19.22 -2.10 -0.96
CA HIS A 188 19.06 -0.69 -1.26
C HIS A 188 19.00 -0.52 -2.77
N VAL A 189 17.97 0.18 -3.26
CA VAL A 189 17.82 0.49 -4.68
C VAL A 189 18.34 1.89 -4.94
N PRO A 190 19.49 2.03 -5.63
CA PRO A 190 20.05 3.34 -5.91
C PRO A 190 19.16 4.10 -6.89
N ALA A 191 19.06 5.42 -6.71
CA ALA A 191 18.20 6.29 -7.52
C ALA A 191 18.49 6.20 -9.03
N GLY A 192 19.75 6.01 -9.42
CA GLY A 192 20.14 5.84 -10.82
C GLY A 192 19.55 4.57 -11.45
N VAL A 193 19.53 3.44 -10.72
CA VAL A 193 18.93 2.19 -11.21
C VAL A 193 17.42 2.35 -11.32
N LEU A 194 16.78 2.99 -10.34
CA LEU A 194 15.35 3.30 -10.39
C LEU A 194 15.00 4.15 -11.62
N ALA A 195 15.73 5.24 -11.86
CA ALA A 195 15.52 6.12 -13.01
C ALA A 195 15.63 5.36 -14.34
N VAL A 196 16.70 4.57 -14.52
CA VAL A 196 16.86 3.74 -15.73
C VAL A 196 15.75 2.70 -15.85
N SER A 197 15.31 2.09 -14.75
CA SER A 197 14.21 1.12 -14.76
C SER A 197 12.89 1.76 -15.24
N LEU A 198 12.63 3.00 -14.82
CA LEU A 198 11.44 3.76 -15.21
C LEU A 198 11.49 4.11 -16.70
N LEU A 199 12.65 4.56 -17.20
CA LEU A 199 12.86 4.78 -18.63
C LEU A 199 12.71 3.50 -19.45
N LEU A 200 13.09 2.34 -18.91
CA LEU A 200 12.90 1.04 -19.57
C LEU A 200 11.49 0.45 -19.34
N THR A 201 10.55 1.19 -18.76
CA THR A 201 9.16 0.74 -18.63
C THR A 201 8.41 0.96 -19.94
N GLY A 202 7.75 -0.08 -20.45
CA GLY A 202 7.06 0.00 -21.75
C GLY A 202 5.96 1.07 -21.83
N ALA A 203 5.39 1.49 -20.70
CA ALA A 203 4.39 2.56 -20.65
C ALA A 203 4.99 3.91 -21.10
N THR A 204 6.21 4.24 -20.67
CA THR A 204 6.93 5.46 -21.05
C THR A 204 7.19 5.49 -22.55
N TRP A 205 7.59 4.36 -23.14
CA TRP A 205 7.77 4.26 -24.59
C TRP A 205 6.47 4.31 -25.37
N ALA A 206 5.39 3.71 -24.86
CA ALA A 206 4.09 3.75 -25.49
C ALA A 206 3.52 5.17 -25.53
N THR A 207 3.65 5.94 -24.44
CA THR A 207 3.21 7.33 -24.40
C THR A 207 4.08 8.24 -25.26
N LEU A 208 5.40 8.03 -25.31
CA LEU A 208 6.29 8.75 -26.22
C LEU A 208 5.99 8.45 -27.69
N ALA A 209 5.74 7.18 -28.04
CA ALA A 209 5.34 6.80 -29.39
C ALA A 209 3.98 7.43 -29.77
N ALA A 210 3.01 7.42 -28.85
CA ALA A 210 1.74 8.10 -29.05
C ALA A 210 1.92 9.62 -29.23
N ALA A 211 2.75 10.26 -28.41
CA ALA A 211 3.06 11.67 -28.52
C ALA A 211 3.80 12.04 -29.82
N LEU A 212 4.50 11.08 -30.44
CA LEU A 212 5.14 11.28 -31.74
C LEU A 212 4.17 11.08 -32.92
N VAL A 213 3.24 10.13 -32.81
CA VAL A 213 2.38 9.68 -33.92
C VAL A 213 1.03 10.41 -33.96
N VAL A 214 0.41 10.64 -32.80
CA VAL A 214 -0.93 11.25 -32.70
C VAL A 214 -0.95 12.69 -33.20
N PRO A 215 0.00 13.58 -32.83
CA PRO A 215 -0.05 14.97 -33.26
C PRO A 215 0.04 15.16 -34.79
N PRO A 216 0.93 14.47 -35.53
CA PRO A 216 0.93 14.52 -37.00
C PRO A 216 -0.37 13.99 -37.62
N LEU A 217 -0.91 12.86 -37.14
CA LEU A 217 -2.16 12.31 -37.66
C LEU A 217 -3.34 13.28 -37.49
N LEU A 218 -3.41 13.94 -36.32
CA LEU A 218 -4.42 14.97 -36.06
C LEU A 218 -4.21 16.18 -36.97
N TRP A 219 -2.97 16.64 -37.15
CA TRP A 219 -2.67 17.73 -38.09
C TRP A 219 -3.17 17.42 -39.50
N PHE A 220 -2.88 16.23 -40.04
CA PHE A 220 -3.34 15.83 -41.36
C PHE A 220 -4.87 15.72 -41.47
N ALA A 221 -5.55 15.34 -40.38
CA ALA A 221 -7.01 15.19 -40.37
C ALA A 221 -7.75 16.52 -40.19
N THR A 222 -7.26 17.42 -39.33
CA THR A 222 -8.00 18.62 -38.90
C THR A 222 -7.41 19.93 -39.40
N HIS A 223 -6.14 19.94 -39.81
CA HIS A 223 -5.36 21.14 -40.15
C HIS A 223 -5.40 22.24 -39.06
N SER A 224 -5.69 21.86 -37.80
CA SER A 224 -5.87 22.79 -36.69
C SER A 224 -4.76 22.62 -35.66
N VAL A 225 -3.88 23.64 -35.57
CA VAL A 225 -2.79 23.68 -34.57
C VAL A 225 -3.33 23.53 -33.15
N TRP A 226 -4.48 24.12 -32.84
CA TRP A 226 -5.09 24.06 -31.52
C TRP A 226 -5.51 22.64 -31.12
N THR A 227 -6.06 21.85 -32.04
CA THR A 227 -6.41 20.44 -31.76
C THR A 227 -5.17 19.58 -31.50
N VAL A 228 -4.08 19.87 -32.21
CA VAL A 228 -2.79 19.19 -32.04
C VAL A 228 -2.21 19.53 -30.67
N LEU A 229 -2.15 20.82 -30.30
CA LEU A 229 -1.65 21.26 -29.00
C LEU A 229 -2.50 20.73 -27.83
N ALA A 230 -3.83 20.82 -27.95
CA ALA A 230 -4.76 20.34 -26.93
C ALA A 230 -4.62 18.84 -26.65
N THR A 231 -4.17 18.04 -27.63
CA THR A 231 -3.95 16.60 -27.47
C THR A 231 -2.51 16.24 -27.10
N ALA A 232 -1.52 16.93 -27.69
CA ALA A 232 -0.11 16.64 -27.48
C ALA A 232 0.37 16.98 -26.06
N LEU A 233 -0.08 18.11 -25.50
CA LEU A 233 0.30 18.53 -24.15
C LEU A 233 -0.11 17.51 -23.07
N PRO A 234 -1.37 17.03 -23.00
CA PRO A 234 -1.75 15.99 -22.05
C PRO A 234 -1.00 14.67 -22.27
N LEU A 235 -0.74 14.26 -23.51
CA LEU A 235 0.01 13.03 -23.81
C LEU A 235 1.46 13.09 -23.30
N LEU A 236 2.16 14.20 -23.55
CA LEU A 236 3.51 14.45 -23.04
C LEU A 236 3.51 14.56 -21.52
N GLY A 237 2.54 15.28 -20.96
CA GLY A 237 2.35 15.41 -19.51
C GLY A 237 2.13 14.07 -18.82
N ALA A 238 1.29 13.19 -19.40
CA ALA A 238 1.01 11.86 -18.85
C ALA A 238 2.23 10.93 -18.88
N ALA A 239 3.06 11.02 -19.92
CA ALA A 239 4.32 10.27 -20.03
C ALA A 239 5.28 10.62 -18.89
N GLY A 240 5.45 11.93 -18.63
CA GLY A 240 6.28 12.44 -17.56
C GLY A 240 5.70 12.16 -16.18
N ALA A 241 4.43 12.50 -15.94
CA ALA A 241 3.80 12.43 -14.63
C ALA A 241 3.79 11.02 -14.03
N SER A 242 3.51 9.99 -14.83
CA SER A 242 3.50 8.61 -14.34
C SER A 242 4.90 8.10 -13.94
N SER A 243 5.93 8.49 -14.69
CA SER A 243 7.32 8.12 -14.40
C SER A 243 7.88 8.91 -13.22
N VAL A 244 7.64 10.24 -13.19
CA VAL A 244 8.06 11.13 -12.11
C VAL A 244 7.36 10.78 -10.80
N GLY A 245 6.06 10.53 -10.82
CA GLY A 245 5.32 10.13 -9.62
C GLY A 245 5.86 8.84 -9.00
N ARG A 246 6.17 7.83 -9.82
CA ARG A 246 6.84 6.60 -9.35
C ARG A 246 8.25 6.87 -8.87
N PHE A 247 9.03 7.70 -9.54
CA PHE A 247 10.38 8.04 -9.09
C PHE A 247 10.34 8.71 -7.71
N VAL A 248 9.45 9.69 -7.54
CA VAL A 248 9.25 10.41 -6.28
C VAL A 248 8.79 9.49 -5.15
N GLY A 249 7.84 8.59 -5.43
CA GLY A 249 7.33 7.64 -4.44
C GLY A 249 8.33 6.53 -4.11
N GLU A 250 9.02 5.98 -5.10
CA GLU A 250 9.91 4.81 -4.93
C GLU A 250 11.38 5.22 -4.69
N TYR A 251 11.67 6.51 -4.47
CA TYR A 251 13.03 7.02 -4.27
C TYR A 251 13.66 6.46 -2.97
N ASP A 252 14.98 6.28 -2.98
CA ASP A 252 15.78 5.81 -1.82
C ASP A 252 15.20 4.55 -1.15
N TRP A 253 14.70 3.62 -1.98
CA TRP A 253 14.03 2.42 -1.48
C TRP A 253 15.01 1.50 -0.75
N THR A 254 14.72 1.21 0.52
CA THR A 254 15.50 0.26 1.32
C THR A 254 14.60 -0.79 1.95
N VAL A 255 15.05 -2.05 1.89
CA VAL A 255 14.43 -3.18 2.57
C VAL A 255 15.40 -3.65 3.65
N GLY A 256 14.95 -3.66 4.90
CA GLY A 256 15.69 -4.14 6.06
C GLY A 256 14.94 -5.23 6.81
N GLU A 257 15.67 -6.07 7.51
CA GLU A 257 15.09 -7.06 8.41
C GLU A 257 14.92 -6.49 9.82
N SER A 258 13.75 -6.71 10.44
CA SER A 258 13.38 -6.23 11.77
C SER A 258 12.79 -7.38 12.61
N PRO A 259 12.80 -7.28 13.96
CA PRO A 259 12.13 -8.22 14.87
C PRO A 259 10.65 -8.47 14.59
N ASP A 260 9.97 -7.51 13.95
CA ASP A 260 8.52 -7.59 13.66
C ASP A 260 8.20 -7.93 12.19
N GLY A 261 9.22 -8.04 11.32
CA GLY A 261 9.04 -8.34 9.90
C GLY A 261 10.04 -7.61 8.98
N LEU A 262 9.67 -7.45 7.70
CA LEU A 262 10.48 -6.65 6.77
C LEU A 262 10.10 -5.18 6.86
N ARG A 263 11.10 -4.33 7.13
CA ARG A 263 10.95 -2.88 7.11
C ARG A 263 11.24 -2.36 5.70
N ILE A 264 10.36 -1.51 5.21
CA ILE A 264 10.46 -0.85 3.92
C ILE A 264 10.46 0.65 4.16
N ASP A 265 11.54 1.32 3.73
CA ASP A 265 11.63 2.77 3.77
C ASP A 265 11.75 3.31 2.34
N HIS A 266 10.96 4.33 1.99
CA HIS A 266 10.94 4.90 0.65
C HIS A 266 10.37 6.33 0.62
N GLY A 267 10.67 7.06 -0.46
CA GLY A 267 10.04 8.32 -0.81
C GLY A 267 10.99 9.53 -0.76
N LEU A 268 10.96 10.34 -1.82
CA LEU A 268 11.73 11.58 -1.92
C LEU A 268 11.04 12.73 -1.19
N LEU A 269 9.74 12.89 -1.52
CA LEU A 269 8.91 13.94 -0.97
C LEU A 269 8.29 13.48 0.35
N ASP A 270 7.64 12.32 0.33
CA ASP A 270 6.96 11.75 1.47
C ASP A 270 7.69 10.48 1.91
N ARG A 271 8.53 10.58 2.94
CA ARG A 271 9.28 9.42 3.44
C ARG A 271 8.36 8.53 4.26
N ALA A 272 8.09 7.33 3.78
CA ALA A 272 7.24 6.34 4.43
C ALA A 272 8.10 5.23 5.05
N HIS A 273 7.75 4.84 6.27
CA HIS A 273 8.32 3.72 7.01
C HIS A 273 7.22 2.70 7.28
N GLU A 274 7.23 1.60 6.54
CA GLU A 274 6.23 0.53 6.63
C GLU A 274 6.88 -0.78 7.07
N THR A 275 6.13 -1.58 7.84
CA THR A 275 6.58 -2.90 8.27
C THR A 275 5.62 -3.95 7.76
N VAL A 276 6.15 -4.86 6.94
CA VAL A 276 5.39 -5.97 6.35
C VAL A 276 5.69 -7.22 7.17
N PRO A 277 4.73 -7.69 7.99
CA PRO A 277 4.88 -8.96 8.68
C PRO A 277 4.72 -10.11 7.67
N PRO A 278 5.67 -11.05 7.61
CA PRO A 278 5.72 -12.10 6.59
C PRO A 278 4.54 -13.08 6.69
N GLY A 279 4.03 -13.38 7.89
CA GLY A 279 2.83 -14.22 8.08
C GLY A 279 1.55 -13.66 7.43
N ARG A 280 1.50 -12.34 7.14
CA ARG A 280 0.36 -11.70 6.48
C ARG A 280 0.46 -11.63 4.96
N VAL A 281 1.60 -12.06 4.39
CA VAL A 281 1.79 -12.09 2.95
C VAL A 281 0.98 -13.22 2.35
N GLN A 282 0.02 -12.88 1.50
CA GLN A 282 -0.89 -13.85 0.88
C GLN A 282 -0.36 -14.32 -0.47
N THR A 283 0.14 -13.39 -1.28
CA THR A 283 0.66 -13.66 -2.62
C THR A 283 1.89 -12.80 -2.88
N VAL A 284 2.89 -13.38 -3.53
CA VAL A 284 4.07 -12.66 -4.04
C VAL A 284 3.99 -12.63 -5.55
N ARG A 285 4.16 -11.45 -6.17
CA ARG A 285 4.15 -11.31 -7.63
C ARG A 285 5.46 -10.74 -8.14
N VAL A 286 6.13 -11.52 -8.97
CA VAL A 286 7.33 -11.10 -9.70
C VAL A 286 6.91 -10.54 -11.05
N VAL A 287 7.18 -9.26 -11.29
CA VAL A 287 6.85 -8.53 -12.52
C VAL A 287 8.12 -8.27 -13.32
N GLU A 288 8.14 -8.76 -14.55
CA GLU A 288 9.28 -8.69 -15.47
C GLU A 288 8.84 -8.05 -16.81
N PRO A 289 8.99 -6.70 -16.94
CA PRO A 289 8.75 -5.97 -18.18
C PRO A 289 9.68 -6.40 -19.32
N LEU A 290 9.23 -6.26 -20.58
CA LEU A 290 9.97 -6.73 -21.77
C LEU A 290 11.40 -6.21 -21.85
N LEU A 291 11.59 -4.89 -21.68
CA LEU A 291 12.90 -4.24 -21.81
C LEU A 291 13.82 -4.57 -20.61
N TRP A 292 13.24 -4.94 -19.46
CA TRP A 292 14.00 -5.33 -18.27
C TRP A 292 14.59 -6.74 -18.39
N ARG A 293 14.02 -7.60 -19.25
CA ARG A 293 14.48 -8.99 -19.44
C ARG A 293 15.93 -9.09 -19.86
N ARG A 294 16.39 -8.17 -20.71
CA ARG A 294 17.80 -8.14 -21.17
C ARG A 294 18.77 -7.84 -20.03
N ARG A 295 18.30 -7.17 -18.98
CA ARG A 295 19.08 -6.77 -17.80
C ARG A 295 18.84 -7.67 -16.58
N GLY A 296 17.97 -8.68 -16.71
CA GLY A 296 17.60 -9.56 -15.60
C GLY A 296 16.90 -8.84 -14.44
N TRP A 297 16.28 -7.68 -14.70
CA TRP A 297 15.61 -6.89 -13.66
C TRP A 297 14.18 -7.34 -13.46
N VAL A 298 13.77 -7.39 -12.20
CA VAL A 298 12.41 -7.72 -11.78
C VAL A 298 11.92 -6.74 -10.71
N ARG A 299 10.60 -6.57 -10.66
CA ARG A 299 9.90 -5.89 -9.58
C ARG A 299 9.17 -6.95 -8.76
N VAL A 300 9.23 -6.84 -7.44
CA VAL A 300 8.51 -7.75 -6.53
C VAL A 300 7.38 -6.98 -5.87
N GLU A 301 6.17 -7.45 -6.13
CA GLU A 301 4.93 -6.98 -5.52
C GLU A 301 4.44 -8.00 -4.48
N LEU A 302 3.76 -7.53 -3.45
CA LEU A 302 3.12 -8.34 -2.41
C LEU A 302 1.64 -8.01 -2.34
N ASP A 303 0.81 -9.02 -2.13
CA ASP A 303 -0.56 -8.82 -1.66
C ASP A 303 -0.57 -9.21 -0.17
N VAL A 304 -0.63 -8.19 0.70
CA VAL A 304 -0.62 -8.34 2.16
C VAL A 304 -2.03 -8.11 2.69
N ALA A 305 -2.50 -8.96 3.60
CA ALA A 305 -3.78 -8.73 4.26
C ALA A 305 -3.75 -7.43 5.08
N GLY A 306 -4.69 -6.51 4.81
CA GLY A 306 -4.81 -5.22 5.50
C GLY A 306 -3.91 -4.10 4.98
N SER A 307 -2.83 -4.39 4.23
CA SER A 307 -2.01 -3.32 3.64
C SER A 307 -2.51 -2.88 2.28
N ALA A 308 -2.43 -1.56 2.05
CA ALA A 308 -2.62 -0.96 0.73
C ALA A 308 -1.31 -0.91 -0.07
N ASN A 309 -0.16 -1.04 0.59
CA ASN A 309 1.11 -1.13 -0.11
C ASN A 309 1.26 -2.54 -0.68
N SER A 310 1.65 -2.57 -1.94
CA SER A 310 1.77 -3.80 -2.72
C SER A 310 3.16 -3.98 -3.30
N VAL A 311 4.15 -3.19 -2.87
CA VAL A 311 5.50 -3.21 -3.43
C VAL A 311 6.49 -3.59 -2.35
N LEU A 312 7.29 -4.63 -2.61
CA LEU A 312 8.42 -5.01 -1.76
C LEU A 312 9.74 -4.49 -2.32
N VAL A 313 9.93 -4.67 -3.63
CA VAL A 313 11.15 -4.26 -4.33
C VAL A 313 10.76 -3.61 -5.66
N PRO A 314 11.06 -2.31 -5.86
CA PRO A 314 10.67 -1.61 -7.07
C PRO A 314 11.46 -2.08 -8.29
N VAL A 315 12.75 -2.35 -8.12
CA VAL A 315 13.65 -2.95 -9.12
C VAL A 315 14.83 -3.62 -8.43
N ALA A 316 15.13 -4.86 -8.81
CA ALA A 316 16.35 -5.55 -8.44
C ALA A 316 16.73 -6.61 -9.49
N PRO A 317 18.00 -7.04 -9.55
CA PRO A 317 18.37 -8.27 -10.25
C PRO A 317 17.57 -9.46 -9.71
N ARG A 318 17.24 -10.40 -10.59
CA ARG A 318 16.39 -11.56 -10.26
C ARG A 318 16.90 -12.36 -9.05
N GLU A 319 18.20 -12.61 -8.98
CA GLU A 319 18.82 -13.38 -7.89
C GLU A 319 18.60 -12.71 -6.52
N VAL A 320 18.79 -11.39 -6.46
CA VAL A 320 18.59 -10.60 -5.25
C VAL A 320 17.10 -10.51 -4.88
N ALA A 321 16.22 -10.41 -5.87
CA ALA A 321 14.78 -10.46 -5.63
C ALA A 321 14.36 -11.82 -5.06
N GLU A 322 14.89 -12.93 -5.58
CA GLU A 322 14.61 -14.28 -5.10
C GLU A 322 15.14 -14.50 -3.68
N SER A 323 16.30 -13.95 -3.32
CA SER A 323 16.80 -14.01 -1.93
C SER A 323 15.91 -13.24 -0.95
N VAL A 324 15.35 -12.10 -1.36
CA VAL A 324 14.40 -11.34 -0.52
C VAL A 324 13.06 -12.09 -0.41
N ILE A 325 12.58 -12.71 -1.49
CA ILE A 325 11.36 -13.54 -1.48
C ILE A 325 11.51 -14.74 -0.54
N ALA A 326 12.65 -15.41 -0.56
CA ALA A 326 12.93 -16.55 0.33
C ALA A 326 12.90 -16.16 1.81
N ARG A 327 13.16 -14.88 2.14
CA ARG A 327 13.04 -14.36 3.51
C ARG A 327 11.59 -14.11 3.91
N VAL A 328 10.75 -13.66 2.98
CA VAL A 328 9.31 -13.44 3.21
C VAL A 328 8.54 -14.77 3.30
N LEU A 329 8.88 -15.70 2.42
CA LEU A 329 8.26 -17.01 2.33
C LEU A 329 9.35 -18.09 2.52
N PRO A 330 9.64 -18.50 3.77
CA PRO A 330 10.62 -19.54 4.03
C PRO A 330 10.27 -20.85 3.32
N GLY A 331 11.25 -21.52 2.73
CA GLY A 331 11.04 -22.79 2.01
C GLY A 331 10.41 -22.64 0.62
N VAL A 332 10.22 -21.41 0.13
CA VAL A 332 9.70 -21.15 -1.22
C VAL A 332 10.83 -20.81 -2.18
N ALA A 333 11.01 -21.65 -3.19
CA ALA A 333 11.86 -21.36 -4.34
C ALA A 333 11.01 -20.92 -5.54
N VAL A 334 11.46 -19.90 -6.27
CA VAL A 334 10.81 -19.50 -7.52
C VAL A 334 11.17 -20.51 -8.60
N PRO A 335 10.22 -21.27 -9.18
CA PRO A 335 10.54 -22.30 -10.14
C PRO A 335 11.12 -21.71 -11.42
N ALA A 336 12.24 -22.28 -11.90
CA ALA A 336 12.91 -21.83 -13.12
C ALA A 336 12.11 -22.18 -14.39
N ALA A 337 11.42 -23.32 -14.39
CA ALA A 337 10.62 -23.81 -15.50
C ALA A 337 9.12 -23.75 -15.19
N LEU A 338 8.33 -23.32 -16.18
CA LEU A 338 6.87 -23.24 -16.10
C LEU A 338 6.27 -24.02 -17.27
N ALA A 339 5.36 -24.96 -16.97
CA ALA A 339 4.58 -25.70 -17.95
C ALA A 339 3.72 -24.73 -18.76
N ARG A 340 3.84 -24.81 -20.09
CA ARG A 340 3.12 -23.92 -21.02
C ARG A 340 1.74 -24.48 -21.36
N PRO A 341 0.82 -23.64 -21.84
CA PRO A 341 -0.42 -24.12 -22.43
C PRO A 341 -0.24 -25.07 -23.62
N PRO A 342 -1.17 -26.02 -23.85
CA PRO A 342 -1.18 -26.82 -25.06
C PRO A 342 -1.31 -25.90 -26.28
N ARG A 343 -0.77 -26.32 -27.43
CA ARG A 343 -0.72 -25.50 -28.65
C ARG A 343 -2.10 -25.01 -29.10
N ARG A 344 -3.17 -25.78 -28.82
CA ARG A 344 -4.56 -25.42 -29.13
C ARG A 344 -5.06 -24.17 -28.39
N ALA A 345 -4.43 -23.78 -27.28
CA ALA A 345 -4.68 -22.50 -26.62
C ALA A 345 -4.47 -21.29 -27.56
N GLY A 346 -3.63 -21.45 -28.60
CA GLY A 346 -3.45 -20.45 -29.65
C GLY A 346 -4.73 -20.13 -30.45
N ARG A 347 -5.72 -21.03 -30.48
CA ARG A 347 -7.03 -20.76 -31.11
C ARG A 347 -7.93 -19.87 -30.25
N CYS A 348 -7.70 -19.79 -28.94
CA CYS A 348 -8.44 -18.90 -28.05
C CYS A 348 -7.80 -17.51 -28.00
N VAL A 349 -6.48 -17.48 -27.84
CA VAL A 349 -5.72 -16.23 -27.77
C VAL A 349 -4.45 -16.34 -28.61
N PRO A 350 -4.49 -15.88 -29.88
CA PRO A 350 -3.34 -15.90 -30.75
C PRO A 350 -2.15 -15.16 -30.11
N PHE A 351 -0.96 -15.76 -30.15
CA PHE A 351 0.31 -15.25 -29.59
C PHE A 351 0.39 -15.12 -28.05
N TRP A 352 -0.65 -14.61 -27.39
CA TRP A 352 -0.66 -14.33 -25.95
C TRP A 352 -0.55 -15.58 -25.07
N TRP A 353 -1.01 -16.73 -25.57
CA TRP A 353 -0.94 -18.01 -24.85
C TRP A 353 0.49 -18.39 -24.46
N ARG A 354 1.49 -17.94 -25.23
CA ARG A 354 2.93 -18.18 -24.95
C ARG A 354 3.41 -17.49 -23.68
N GLY A 355 2.70 -16.46 -23.22
CA GLY A 355 3.00 -15.75 -21.97
C GLY A 355 2.53 -16.49 -20.72
N TYR A 356 1.60 -17.44 -20.86
CA TYR A 356 1.10 -18.21 -19.74
C TYR A 356 2.08 -19.29 -19.29
N GLY A 357 2.02 -19.64 -18.02
CA GLY A 357 2.82 -20.70 -17.45
C GLY A 357 2.26 -21.16 -16.11
N LEU A 358 2.46 -22.42 -15.78
CA LEU A 358 2.07 -23.02 -14.51
C LEU A 358 3.26 -23.81 -13.95
N ALA A 359 3.51 -23.70 -12.66
CA ALA A 359 4.29 -24.67 -11.91
C ALA A 359 3.61 -24.86 -10.56
N VAL A 360 3.62 -26.09 -10.08
CA VAL A 360 3.20 -26.40 -8.72
C VAL A 360 4.35 -27.14 -8.07
N THR A 361 4.79 -26.61 -6.94
CA THR A 361 5.84 -27.20 -6.09
C THR A 361 5.18 -27.76 -4.84
N ASP A 362 5.97 -28.27 -3.90
CA ASP A 362 5.41 -28.79 -2.63
C ASP A 362 4.90 -27.65 -1.73
N THR A 363 5.44 -26.44 -1.85
CA THR A 363 5.12 -25.30 -0.97
C THR A 363 4.29 -24.21 -1.64
N VAL A 364 4.43 -24.01 -2.96
CA VAL A 364 3.73 -22.95 -3.70
C VAL A 364 3.09 -23.39 -5.02
N PHE A 365 1.94 -22.78 -5.27
CA PHE A 365 1.30 -22.70 -6.58
C PHE A 365 1.78 -21.45 -7.33
N VAL A 366 2.29 -21.64 -8.55
CA VAL A 366 2.86 -20.56 -9.37
C VAL A 366 2.14 -20.46 -10.70
N ALA A 367 1.57 -19.28 -10.98
CA ALA A 367 0.96 -18.99 -12.27
C ALA A 367 1.58 -17.73 -12.88
N ARG A 368 1.96 -17.84 -14.16
CA ARG A 368 2.49 -16.73 -14.95
C ARG A 368 1.49 -16.27 -15.99
N HIS A 369 1.40 -14.96 -16.21
CA HIS A 369 0.68 -14.38 -17.32
C HIS A 369 1.39 -13.20 -17.97
N GLY A 370 1.02 -12.93 -19.23
CA GLY A 370 1.49 -11.78 -20.02
C GLY A 370 2.75 -12.05 -20.84
N LEU A 371 2.74 -11.56 -22.09
CA LEU A 371 3.85 -11.72 -23.04
C LEU A 371 4.84 -10.54 -22.96
N LEU A 372 4.34 -9.31 -22.98
CA LEU A 372 5.16 -8.08 -22.91
C LEU A 372 5.58 -7.75 -21.47
N ARG A 373 4.65 -7.88 -20.52
CA ARG A 373 4.94 -7.78 -19.08
C ARG A 373 4.60 -9.12 -18.47
N ARG A 374 5.64 -9.90 -18.12
CA ARG A 374 5.46 -11.19 -17.45
C ARG A 374 5.15 -10.91 -15.98
N ARG A 375 4.09 -11.52 -15.48
CA ARG A 375 3.67 -11.44 -14.08
C ARG A 375 3.57 -12.86 -13.57
N THR A 376 4.49 -13.26 -12.71
CA THR A 376 4.54 -14.58 -12.07
C THR A 376 4.04 -14.40 -10.65
N ALA A 377 2.88 -14.95 -10.32
CA ALA A 377 2.34 -14.94 -8.97
C ALA A 377 2.66 -16.27 -8.28
N LEU A 378 3.12 -16.19 -7.03
CA LEU A 378 3.42 -17.30 -6.14
C LEU A 378 2.44 -17.25 -4.97
N VAL A 379 1.74 -18.35 -4.76
CA VAL A 379 0.75 -18.52 -3.70
C VAL A 379 1.13 -19.73 -2.86
N PRO A 380 1.49 -19.56 -1.58
CA PRO A 380 1.68 -20.68 -0.66
C PRO A 380 0.41 -21.52 -0.55
N HIS A 381 0.54 -22.85 -0.58
CA HIS A 381 -0.62 -23.75 -0.46
C HIS A 381 -1.42 -23.50 0.84
N ALA A 382 -0.72 -23.16 1.93
CA ALA A 382 -1.30 -22.77 3.20
C ALA A 382 -2.24 -21.55 3.13
N LYS A 383 -2.00 -20.62 2.20
CA LYS A 383 -2.74 -19.34 2.07
C LYS A 383 -3.85 -19.40 0.99
N VAL A 384 -3.99 -20.53 0.30
CA VAL A 384 -5.13 -20.78 -0.59
C VAL A 384 -6.41 -20.90 0.24
N GLN A 385 -7.49 -20.24 -0.17
CA GLN A 385 -8.80 -20.30 0.49
C GLN A 385 -9.77 -21.19 -0.28
N SER A 386 -9.91 -20.96 -1.58
CA SER A 386 -10.72 -21.76 -2.49
C SER A 386 -10.01 -21.99 -3.81
N VAL A 387 -10.32 -23.11 -4.45
CA VAL A 387 -9.88 -23.42 -5.81
C VAL A 387 -11.12 -23.64 -6.66
N ARG A 388 -11.16 -23.03 -7.85
CA ARG A 388 -12.29 -23.07 -8.77
C ARG A 388 -11.81 -23.47 -10.15
N LEU A 389 -12.57 -24.33 -10.81
CA LEU A 389 -12.42 -24.64 -12.23
C LEU A 389 -13.43 -23.80 -13.01
N GLU A 390 -12.93 -23.01 -13.95
CA GLU A 390 -13.79 -22.22 -14.84
C GLU A 390 -13.54 -22.59 -16.29
N GLN A 391 -14.63 -22.75 -17.03
CA GLN A 391 -14.60 -23.14 -18.42
C GLN A 391 -15.65 -22.36 -19.20
N GLY A 392 -15.21 -21.36 -19.96
CA GLY A 392 -16.09 -20.63 -20.87
C GLY A 392 -16.52 -21.47 -22.08
N PRO A 393 -17.55 -21.05 -22.85
CA PRO A 393 -18.07 -21.83 -23.99
C PRO A 393 -16.99 -22.17 -25.04
N TRP A 394 -16.12 -21.21 -25.37
CA TRP A 394 -15.03 -21.41 -26.33
C TRP A 394 -13.92 -22.32 -25.78
N GLN A 395 -13.63 -22.21 -24.48
CA GLN A 395 -12.67 -23.10 -23.82
C GLN A 395 -13.20 -24.53 -23.79
N ARG A 396 -14.50 -24.72 -23.51
CA ARG A 396 -15.18 -26.02 -23.57
C ARG A 396 -15.06 -26.66 -24.95
N HIS A 397 -15.33 -25.90 -26.00
CA HIS A 397 -15.22 -26.39 -27.37
C HIS A 397 -13.79 -26.81 -27.74
N GLN A 398 -12.76 -26.17 -27.17
CA GLN A 398 -11.35 -26.50 -27.41
C GLN A 398 -10.76 -27.49 -26.37
N GLY A 399 -11.59 -28.02 -25.45
CA GLY A 399 -11.13 -28.89 -24.36
C GLY A 399 -10.12 -28.21 -23.43
N LEU A 400 -10.31 -26.92 -23.14
CA LEU A 400 -9.48 -26.12 -22.24
C LEU A 400 -10.27 -25.67 -21.02
N ALA A 401 -9.58 -25.35 -19.92
CA ALA A 401 -10.17 -24.76 -18.73
C ALA A 401 -9.16 -23.86 -17.99
N ASP A 402 -9.65 -22.98 -17.14
CA ASP A 402 -8.86 -22.14 -16.25
C ASP A 402 -9.00 -22.63 -14.80
N VAL A 403 -7.90 -22.73 -14.07
CA VAL A 403 -7.93 -23.02 -12.63
C VAL A 403 -7.63 -21.74 -11.86
N ARG A 404 -8.58 -21.32 -11.02
CA ARG A 404 -8.49 -20.12 -10.18
C ARG A 404 -8.23 -20.53 -8.75
N VAL A 405 -7.19 -19.94 -8.18
CA VAL A 405 -6.79 -20.09 -6.78
C VAL A 405 -7.06 -18.76 -6.11
N ASP A 406 -8.04 -18.75 -5.21
CA ASP A 406 -8.38 -17.58 -4.43
C ASP A 406 -7.61 -17.60 -3.11
N THR A 407 -7.15 -16.43 -2.71
CA THR A 407 -6.39 -16.19 -1.48
C THR A 407 -7.08 -15.11 -0.67
N GLY A 408 -6.63 -14.91 0.58
CA GLY A 408 -7.13 -13.83 1.42
C GLY A 408 -7.05 -12.45 0.74
N ALA A 409 -7.87 -11.51 1.22
CA ALA A 409 -7.96 -10.14 0.69
C ALA A 409 -8.50 -10.04 -0.76
N ASN A 410 -9.40 -10.95 -1.16
CA ASN A 410 -10.08 -10.93 -2.46
C ASN A 410 -9.12 -10.95 -3.66
N LYS A 411 -8.02 -11.70 -3.56
CA LYS A 411 -7.04 -11.86 -4.64
C LYS A 411 -7.15 -13.25 -5.25
N THR A 412 -7.14 -13.30 -6.57
CA THR A 412 -7.23 -14.54 -7.35
C THR A 412 -6.02 -14.67 -8.27
N VAL A 413 -5.41 -15.85 -8.26
CA VAL A 413 -4.34 -16.26 -9.18
C VAL A 413 -4.88 -17.32 -10.12
N THR A 414 -4.68 -17.16 -11.42
CA THR A 414 -5.30 -18.04 -12.44
C THR A 414 -4.24 -18.75 -13.28
N ALA A 415 -4.28 -20.07 -13.31
CA ALA A 415 -3.63 -20.88 -14.32
C ALA A 415 -4.53 -20.97 -15.56
N ARG A 416 -4.17 -20.26 -16.62
CA ARG A 416 -5.03 -20.08 -17.80
C ARG A 416 -4.79 -21.12 -18.89
N LEU A 417 -5.87 -21.49 -19.60
CA LEU A 417 -5.87 -22.34 -20.80
C LEU A 417 -5.16 -23.67 -20.56
N ARG A 418 -5.50 -24.33 -19.46
CA ARG A 418 -5.08 -25.69 -19.11
C ARG A 418 -5.87 -26.73 -19.89
N ASP A 419 -5.26 -27.89 -20.12
CA ASP A 419 -6.01 -29.00 -20.68
C ASP A 419 -7.17 -29.30 -19.72
N ALA A 420 -8.40 -29.53 -20.20
CA ALA A 420 -9.54 -29.68 -19.31
C ALA A 420 -9.38 -30.86 -18.33
N SER A 421 -8.70 -31.93 -18.75
CA SER A 421 -8.37 -33.07 -17.88
C SER A 421 -7.30 -32.69 -16.85
N GLU A 422 -6.18 -32.13 -17.30
CA GLU A 422 -5.11 -31.57 -16.45
C GLU A 422 -5.66 -30.58 -15.42
N ALA A 423 -6.60 -29.72 -15.82
CA ALA A 423 -7.19 -28.70 -14.96
C ALA A 423 -8.08 -29.30 -13.87
N ALA A 424 -8.82 -30.38 -14.18
CA ALA A 424 -9.63 -31.09 -13.20
C ALA A 424 -8.74 -31.83 -12.19
N GLU A 425 -7.69 -32.51 -12.64
CA GLU A 425 -6.70 -33.13 -11.76
C GLU A 425 -6.00 -32.09 -10.88
N LEU A 426 -5.59 -30.96 -11.47
CA LEU A 426 -4.97 -29.85 -10.78
C LEU A 426 -5.88 -29.27 -9.69
N LEU A 427 -7.18 -29.16 -9.94
CA LEU A 427 -8.17 -28.69 -8.95
C LEU A 427 -8.13 -29.54 -7.68
N TYR A 428 -8.23 -30.86 -7.83
CA TYR A 428 -8.24 -31.78 -6.68
C TYR A 428 -6.87 -31.85 -6.00
N ALA A 429 -5.79 -31.97 -6.77
CA ALA A 429 -4.44 -31.99 -6.22
C ALA A 429 -4.08 -30.69 -5.49
N GLN A 430 -4.58 -29.54 -5.96
CA GLN A 430 -4.37 -28.26 -5.30
C GLN A 430 -5.20 -28.12 -4.02
N ALA A 431 -6.43 -28.65 -4.00
CA ALA A 431 -7.25 -28.69 -2.81
C ALA A 431 -6.59 -29.53 -1.70
N ASP A 432 -6.02 -30.69 -2.08
CA ASP A 432 -5.31 -31.57 -1.16
C ASP A 432 -4.03 -30.92 -0.60
N ARG A 433 -3.17 -30.35 -1.47
CA ARG A 433 -1.99 -29.58 -1.03
C ARG A 433 -2.36 -28.40 -0.14
N SER A 434 -3.50 -27.75 -0.38
CA SER A 434 -3.97 -26.66 0.48
C SER A 434 -4.32 -27.14 1.88
N LEU A 435 -4.87 -28.34 2.03
CA LEU A 435 -5.17 -28.95 3.33
C LEU A 435 -3.88 -29.29 4.07
N THR A 436 -2.97 -30.04 3.44
CA THR A 436 -1.68 -30.42 4.03
C THR A 436 -0.84 -29.19 4.38
N GLY A 437 -0.75 -28.22 3.46
CA GLY A 437 0.01 -26.98 3.68
C GLY A 437 -0.51 -26.13 4.83
N ARG A 438 -1.81 -26.18 5.16
CA ARG A 438 -2.37 -25.50 6.35
C ARG A 438 -2.02 -26.22 7.65
N GLN A 439 -1.87 -27.55 7.62
CA GLN A 439 -1.49 -28.34 8.79
C GLN A 439 0.00 -28.18 9.13
N GLU A 440 0.84 -28.07 8.10
CA GLU A 440 2.29 -27.90 8.23
C GLU A 440 2.74 -26.43 8.34
N ALA A 441 1.81 -25.48 8.22
CA ALA A 441 2.12 -24.06 8.25
C ALA A 441 2.73 -23.67 9.61
N LEU A 442 3.92 -23.06 9.55
CA LEU A 442 4.53 -22.41 10.70
C LEU A 442 3.59 -21.32 11.24
N PRO A 443 3.60 -21.06 12.57
CA PRO A 443 2.84 -19.97 13.15
C PRO A 443 3.14 -18.66 12.42
N ASP A 444 2.13 -17.80 12.27
CA ASP A 444 2.29 -16.47 11.65
C ASP A 444 3.22 -15.52 12.46
N ARG A 445 3.86 -16.02 13.53
CA ARG A 445 4.81 -15.29 14.38
C ARG A 445 6.19 -15.30 13.72
N TRP A 446 6.73 -14.10 13.51
CA TRP A 446 8.05 -13.92 12.93
C TRP A 446 9.14 -14.17 14.00
N MET A 447 10.17 -14.94 13.63
CA MET A 447 11.29 -15.35 14.50
C MET A 447 10.87 -16.00 15.84
N ALA A 448 10.12 -17.10 15.76
CA ALA A 448 9.90 -18.03 16.86
C ALA A 448 10.83 -19.25 16.78
#